data_AF-A0A1I9G983-F1
#
_entry.id   AF-A0A1I9G983-F1
#
_cell.length_a   1.000
_cell.length_b   1.000
_cell.length_c   1.000
_cell.angle_alpha   90.00
_cell.angle_beta   90.00
_cell.angle_gamma   90.00
#
_symmetry.space_group_name_H-M   'P 1'
#
loop_
_entity.id
_entity.type
_entity.pdbx_description
1 polymer ?
#
loop_
_entity_poly.entity_id
_entity_poly.type
_entity_poly.pdbx_seq_one_letter_code
_entity_poly.pdbx_strand_id
1 'polypeptide(L)'
;MYASGNIGSNLAAAEMNARKEGIQIREEPCAAKELIVVAGTRSVSGYPAPTGTIISAFNSCKVPVPLLASGTFIMDFSDSHSFDISDDDIKAKMMVEFGLLGGGRVGVLNDLSNDD
;
A
#
# COMPACT_ATOMS: atom_id res chain seq x y z
N MET A 1 10.42 -13.57 -5.19
CA MET A 1 9.42 -14.52 -4.70
C MET A 1 8.22 -13.61 -4.36
N TYR A 2 7.11 -13.74 -5.08
CA TYR A 2 6.16 -12.63 -5.27
C TYR A 2 4.89 -12.84 -4.44
N ALA A 3 4.47 -11.78 -3.74
CA ALA A 3 3.26 -11.77 -2.95
C ALA A 3 2.04 -11.81 -3.88
N SER A 4 1.48 -13.00 -4.09
CA SER A 4 0.17 -13.14 -4.69
C SER A 4 -0.86 -12.56 -3.73
N GLY A 5 -1.54 -11.49 -4.18
CA GLY A 5 -2.68 -10.91 -3.48
C GLY A 5 -3.80 -11.95 -3.40
N ASN A 6 -3.78 -12.76 -2.35
CA ASN A 6 -4.73 -13.83 -2.17
C ASN A 6 -6.00 -13.22 -1.57
N ILE A 7 -7.05 -13.12 -2.38
CA ILE A 7 -8.36 -12.52 -2.05
C ILE A 7 -9.07 -13.26 -0.88
N GLY A 8 -8.48 -14.35 -0.34
CA GLY A 8 -8.96 -15.08 0.83
C GLY A 8 -7.90 -15.45 1.87
N SER A 9 -6.69 -14.88 1.87
CA SER A 9 -5.71 -15.24 2.91
C SER A 9 -6.09 -14.66 4.27
N ASN A 10 -6.26 -15.53 5.27
CA ASN A 10 -6.16 -15.18 6.68
C ASN A 10 -4.97 -14.23 6.90
N LEU A 11 -5.22 -13.09 7.53
CA LEU A 11 -4.27 -12.03 7.88
C LEU A 11 -2.92 -12.55 8.40
N ALA A 12 -2.94 -13.59 9.24
CA ALA A 12 -1.73 -14.22 9.78
C ALA A 12 -0.85 -14.88 8.68
N ALA A 13 -1.46 -15.38 7.60
CA ALA A 13 -0.76 -15.91 6.45
C ALA A 13 -0.12 -14.80 5.61
N ALA A 14 -0.79 -13.64 5.47
CA ALA A 14 -0.23 -12.48 4.78
C ALA A 14 1.00 -11.94 5.51
N GLU A 15 0.93 -11.75 6.83
CA GLU A 15 2.09 -11.36 7.64
C GLU A 15 3.23 -12.38 7.55
N MET A 16 2.92 -13.68 7.64
CA MET A 16 3.93 -14.74 7.57
C MET A 16 4.62 -14.78 6.20
N ASN A 17 3.86 -14.60 5.11
CA ASN A 17 4.42 -14.56 3.76
C ASN A 17 5.30 -13.33 3.57
N ALA A 18 4.87 -12.15 4.02
CA ALA A 18 5.70 -10.95 3.99
C ALA A 18 7.03 -11.15 4.75
N ARG A 19 6.99 -11.80 5.92
CA ARG A 19 8.21 -12.11 6.69
C ARG A 19 9.16 -13.06 5.96
N LYS A 20 8.65 -14.02 5.19
CA LYS A 20 9.49 -14.91 4.36
C LYS A 20 10.24 -14.13 3.27
N GLU A 21 9.64 -13.05 2.77
CA GLU A 21 10.26 -12.12 1.82
C GLU A 21 11.15 -11.07 2.51
N GLY A 22 11.40 -11.20 3.81
CA GLY A 22 12.19 -10.25 4.59
C GLY A 22 11.46 -8.96 4.96
N ILE A 23 10.17 -8.85 4.66
CA ILE A 23 9.34 -7.68 4.95
C ILE A 23 8.71 -7.85 6.33
N GLN A 24 9.11 -7.00 7.28
CA GLN A 24 8.50 -6.98 8.60
C GLN A 24 7.21 -6.17 8.56
N ILE A 25 6.09 -6.89 8.46
CA ILE A 25 4.75 -6.31 8.59
C ILE A 25 4.18 -6.67 9.96
N ARG A 26 3.59 -5.68 10.63
CA ARG A 26 2.78 -5.87 11.85
C ARG A 26 1.46 -5.18 11.67
N GLU A 27 0.39 -5.89 11.98
CA GLU A 27 -0.94 -5.31 12.08
C GLU A 27 -1.32 -5.00 13.53
N GLU A 28 -1.93 -3.83 13.73
CA GLU A 28 -2.41 -3.40 15.05
C GLU A 28 -3.91 -3.07 15.00
N PRO A 29 -4.74 -3.67 15.88
CA PRO A 29 -6.13 -3.27 16.01
C PRO A 29 -6.21 -1.86 16.60
N CYS A 30 -6.82 -0.93 15.87
CA CYS A 30 -7.09 0.42 16.33
C CYS A 30 -8.50 0.53 16.94
N ALA A 31 -8.67 1.45 17.90
CA ALA A 31 -9.90 1.66 18.67
C ALA A 31 -11.15 2.07 17.83
N ALA A 32 -11.04 2.15 16.49
CA ALA A 32 -12.07 2.68 15.60
C ALA A 32 -12.51 1.71 14.47
N LYS A 33 -12.30 0.39 14.60
CA LYS A 33 -12.45 -0.60 13.50
C LYS A 33 -11.51 -0.33 12.32
N GLU A 34 -10.45 0.44 12.57
CA GLU A 34 -9.38 0.64 11.62
C GLU A 34 -8.30 -0.43 11.80
N LEU A 35 -7.72 -0.82 10.68
CA LEU A 35 -6.53 -1.63 10.57
C LEU A 35 -5.33 -0.72 10.36
N ILE A 36 -4.25 -0.95 11.12
CA ILE A 36 -2.97 -0.30 10.89
C ILE A 36 -2.00 -1.35 10.38
N VAL A 37 -1.40 -1.10 9.21
CA VAL A 37 -0.31 -1.90 8.65
C VAL A 37 0.99 -1.14 8.86
N VAL A 38 1.94 -1.74 9.56
CA VAL A 38 3.25 -1.14 9.86
C VAL A 38 4.34 -1.89 9.10
N ALA A 39 5.19 -1.16 8.37
CA ALA A 39 6.37 -1.67 7.69
C ALA A 39 7.60 -0.82 8.05
N GLY A 40 8.46 -1.35 8.92
CA GLY A 40 9.61 -0.61 9.46
C GLY A 40 9.16 0.63 10.25
N THR A 41 9.56 1.82 9.80
CA THR A 41 9.17 3.12 10.41
C THR A 41 7.94 3.75 9.75
N ARG A 42 7.36 3.09 8.75
CA ARG A 42 6.20 3.59 8.00
C ARG A 42 4.93 2.85 8.41
N SER A 43 3.80 3.54 8.40
CA SER A 43 2.50 2.92 8.64
C SER A 43 1.40 3.48 7.74
N VAL A 44 0.41 2.65 7.44
CA VAL A 44 -0.83 3.01 6.77
C VAL A 44 -1.97 2.58 7.67
N SER A 45 -2.96 3.46 7.86
CA SER A 45 -4.17 3.13 8.61
C SER A 45 -5.39 3.29 7.71
N GLY A 46 -6.36 2.39 7.87
CA GLY A 46 -7.57 2.43 7.06
C GLY A 46 -8.62 1.45 7.55
N TYR A 47 -9.76 1.40 6.87
CA TYR A 47 -10.86 0.51 7.21
C TYR A 47 -11.56 -0.02 5.95
N PRO A 48 -12.10 -1.25 6.00
CA PRO A 48 -12.89 -1.78 4.89
C PRO A 48 -14.21 -1.02 4.76
N ALA A 49 -14.61 -0.71 3.53
CA ALA A 49 -15.92 -0.16 3.16
C ALA A 49 -16.50 -0.94 1.97
N PRO A 50 -17.83 -0.84 1.69
CA PRO A 50 -18.44 -1.57 0.58
C PRO A 50 -17.83 -1.26 -0.80
N THR A 51 -17.25 -0.07 -0.96
CA THR A 51 -16.63 0.40 -2.21
C THR A 51 -15.15 0.06 -2.33
N GLY A 52 -14.53 -0.53 -1.30
CA GLY A 52 -13.09 -0.77 -1.21
C GLY A 52 -12.52 -0.38 0.15
N THR A 53 -11.20 -0.31 0.26
CA THR A 53 -10.53 0.09 1.51
C THR A 53 -10.38 1.60 1.56
N ILE A 54 -10.79 2.22 2.65
CA ILE A 54 -10.57 3.65 2.89
C ILE A 54 -9.28 3.81 3.67
N ILE A 55 -8.32 4.56 3.13
CA ILE A 55 -7.12 4.98 3.85
C ILE A 55 -7.43 6.27 4.61
N SER A 56 -7.17 6.25 5.92
CA SER A 56 -7.45 7.35 6.84
C SER A 56 -6.20 8.05 7.36
N ALA A 57 -5.03 7.39 7.35
CA ALA A 57 -3.77 8.00 7.77
C ALA A 57 -2.52 7.34 7.16
N PHE A 58 -1.45 8.12 7.09
CA PHE A 58 -0.07 7.68 6.83
C PHE A 58 0.83 8.11 7.99
N ASN A 59 1.61 7.20 8.57
CA ASN A 59 2.50 7.49 9.69
C ASN A 59 1.79 8.23 10.83
N SER A 60 0.55 7.83 11.13
CA SER A 60 -0.36 8.49 12.09
C SER A 60 -0.81 9.92 11.74
N CYS A 61 -0.40 10.47 10.59
CA CYS A 61 -0.92 11.72 10.04
C CYS A 61 -2.19 11.45 9.24
N LYS A 62 -3.32 12.01 9.68
CA LYS A 62 -4.61 11.84 8.99
C LYS A 62 -4.58 12.46 7.60
N VAL A 63 -5.17 11.75 6.64
CA VAL A 63 -5.41 12.34 5.32
C VAL A 63 -6.54 13.36 5.43
N PRO A 64 -6.42 14.54 4.80
CA PRO A 64 -7.45 15.58 4.85
C PRO A 64 -8.72 15.18 4.10
N VAL A 65 -8.60 14.25 3.14
CA VAL A 65 -9.70 13.65 2.38
C VAL A 65 -9.50 12.13 2.38
N PRO A 66 -10.53 11.32 2.70
CA PRO A 66 -10.41 9.87 2.68
C PRO A 66 -10.00 9.37 1.29
N LEU A 67 -8.96 8.54 1.23
CA LEU A 67 -8.52 7.95 -0.03
C LEU A 67 -9.17 6.59 -0.20
N LEU A 68 -9.89 6.40 -1.30
CA LEU A 68 -10.41 5.08 -1.66
C LEU A 68 -9.31 4.28 -2.37
N ALA A 69 -8.78 3.28 -1.69
CA ALA A 69 -7.85 2.33 -2.27
C ALA A 69 -8.63 1.22 -2.98
N SER A 70 -8.69 1.33 -4.31
CA SER A 70 -9.14 0.27 -5.21
C SER A 70 -7.97 -0.08 -6.13
N GLY A 71 -7.28 -1.19 -5.83
CA GLY A 71 -6.06 -1.62 -6.55
C GLY A 71 -4.77 -1.51 -5.73
N THR A 72 -3.62 -1.51 -6.40
CA THR A 72 -2.30 -1.43 -5.77
C THR A 72 -1.68 -0.05 -5.92
N PHE A 73 -1.17 0.49 -4.82
CA PHE A 73 -0.58 1.81 -4.76
C PHE A 73 0.85 1.72 -4.21
N ILE A 74 1.73 2.53 -4.75
CA ILE A 74 3.04 2.82 -4.16
C ILE A 74 3.09 4.28 -3.75
N MET A 75 3.74 4.55 -2.62
CA MET A 75 3.79 5.88 -2.03
C MET A 75 5.19 6.15 -1.51
N ASP A 76 5.74 7.29 -1.90
CA ASP A 76 6.96 7.83 -1.36
C ASP A 76 6.68 9.24 -0.82
N PHE A 77 6.92 9.44 0.47
CA PHE A 77 6.74 10.75 1.11
C PHE A 77 8.06 11.52 1.26
N SER A 78 9.19 10.89 0.94
CA SER A 78 10.53 11.45 1.08
C SER A 78 11.02 12.16 -0.17
N ASP A 79 10.57 11.75 -1.36
CA ASP A 79 11.08 12.25 -2.62
C ASP A 79 9.98 12.78 -3.56
N SER A 80 10.26 13.90 -4.23
CA SER A 80 9.42 14.49 -5.27
C SER A 80 9.76 14.01 -6.68
N HIS A 81 10.88 13.30 -6.86
CA HIS A 81 11.24 12.69 -8.14
C HIS A 81 10.32 11.51 -8.46
N SER A 82 10.12 11.26 -9.75
CA SER A 82 9.36 10.08 -10.19
C SER A 82 9.96 8.81 -9.62
N PHE A 83 9.09 7.82 -9.34
CA PHE A 83 9.55 6.52 -8.82
C PHE A 83 10.63 5.91 -9.72
N ASP A 84 11.79 5.66 -9.13
CA ASP A 84 12.88 4.92 -9.77
C ASP A 84 12.66 3.42 -9.58
N ILE A 85 11.71 2.87 -10.35
CA ILE A 85 11.42 1.44 -10.36
C ILE A 85 12.43 0.77 -11.30
N SER A 86 13.34 -0.02 -10.72
CA SER A 86 14.40 -0.72 -11.47
C SER A 86 13.90 -1.90 -12.30
N ASP A 87 12.71 -2.39 -11.98
CA ASP A 87 12.06 -3.51 -12.67
C ASP A 87 11.15 -2.97 -13.78
N ASP A 88 11.51 -3.23 -15.03
CA ASP A 88 10.81 -2.70 -16.20
C ASP A 88 9.38 -3.25 -16.33
N ASP A 89 9.12 -4.47 -15.86
CA ASP A 89 7.78 -5.08 -15.91
C ASP A 89 6.84 -4.39 -14.90
N ILE A 90 7.33 -4.11 -13.69
CA ILE A 90 6.57 -3.34 -12.68
C ILE A 90 6.38 -1.90 -13.16
N LYS A 91 7.41 -1.31 -13.76
CA LYS A 91 7.35 0.05 -14.30
C LYS A 91 6.31 0.17 -15.41
N ALA A 92 6.20 -0.84 -16.29
CA ALA A 92 5.19 -0.89 -17.34
C ALA A 92 3.75 -1.00 -16.79
N LYS A 93 3.58 -1.54 -15.58
CA LYS A 93 2.27 -1.59 -14.89
C LYS A 93 1.89 -0.27 -14.21
N MET A 94 2.74 0.76 -14.20
CA MET A 94 2.40 2.08 -13.67
C MET A 94 1.37 2.77 -14.56
N MET A 95 0.16 2.97 -14.05
CA MET A 95 -0.90 3.66 -14.79
C MET A 95 -0.75 5.18 -14.72
N VAL A 96 -0.53 5.68 -13.51
CA VAL A 96 -0.51 7.12 -13.25
C VAL A 96 0.31 7.41 -12.00
N GLU A 97 0.99 8.55 -12.03
CA GLU A 97 1.83 9.04 -10.95
C GLU A 97 1.41 10.47 -10.58
N PHE A 98 1.08 10.70 -9.32
CA PHE A 98 0.64 11.98 -8.79
C PHE A 98 1.66 12.55 -7.82
N GLY A 99 2.01 13.83 -8.00
CA GLY A 99 2.77 14.60 -7.00
C GLY A 99 1.88 15.01 -5.83
N LEU A 100 2.43 14.98 -4.61
CA LEU A 100 1.74 15.42 -3.41
C LEU A 100 2.13 16.85 -3.04
N LEU A 101 1.13 17.63 -2.60
CA LEU A 101 1.36 18.95 -2.02
C LEU A 101 2.10 18.79 -0.69
N GLY A 102 3.28 19.41 -0.57
CA GLY A 102 4.17 19.25 0.59
C GLY A 102 5.32 18.27 0.37
N GLY A 103 5.43 17.65 -0.82
CA GLY A 103 6.48 16.71 -1.18
C GLY A 103 6.01 15.26 -1.15
N GLY A 104 6.67 14.39 -1.92
CA GLY A 104 6.25 13.02 -2.12
C GLY A 104 5.41 12.78 -3.37
N ARG A 105 5.15 11.50 -3.66
CA ARG A 105 4.41 10.99 -4.81
C ARG A 105 3.59 9.75 -4.46
N VAL A 106 2.52 9.55 -5.23
CA VAL A 106 1.68 8.35 -5.22
C VAL A 106 1.58 7.80 -6.62
N GLY A 107 1.87 6.52 -6.79
CA GLY A 107 1.76 5.79 -8.06
C GLY A 107 0.63 4.78 -7.96
N VAL A 108 -0.21 4.72 -8.98
CA VAL A 108 -1.24 3.68 -9.11
C VAL A 108 -0.74 2.65 -10.10
N LEU A 109 -0.63 1.42 -9.64
CA LEU A 109 -0.27 0.28 -10.46
C LEU A 109 -1.56 -0.39 -10.94
N ASN A 110 -1.54 -0.81 -12.19
CA ASN A 110 -2.51 -1.76 -12.71
C ASN A 110 -2.34 -3.12 -12.00
N ASP A 111 -3.13 -4.12 -12.38
CA ASP A 111 -3.04 -5.43 -11.75
C ASP A 111 -1.60 -5.98 -11.76
N LEU A 112 -1.11 -6.30 -10.56
CA LEU A 112 0.19 -6.94 -10.34
C LEU A 112 0.11 -8.47 -10.49
N SER A 113 -1.07 -9.01 -10.80
CA SER A 113 -1.20 -10.37 -11.29
C SER A 113 -0.40 -10.54 -12.59
N ASN A 114 0.19 -11.73 -12.73
CA ASN A 114 0.71 -12.19 -14.01
C ASN A 114 -0.40 -13.01 -14.66
N ASP A 115 -1.27 -12.35 -15.43
CA ASP A 115 -2.05 -13.04 -16.44
C ASP A 115 -1.22 -13.10 -17.72
N ASP A 116 -0.35 -14.12 -17.79
CA ASP A 116 0.04 -14.80 -19.03
C ASP A 116 -0.64 -16.18 -19.05
#